data_AF-A0A8T5TCV7-F1
#
_entry.id   AF-A0A8T5TCV7-F1
#
_cell.length_a   1.000
_cell.length_b   1.000
_cell.length_c   1.000
_cell.angle_alpha   90.00
_cell.angle_beta   90.00
_cell.angle_gamma   90.00
#
_symmetry.space_group_name_H-M   'P 1'
#
loop_
_entity.id
_entity.type
_entity.pdbx_description
1 polymer ?
#
loop_
_entity_poly.entity_id
_entity_poly.type
_entity_poly.pdbx_seq_one_letter_code
_entity_poly.pdbx_strand_id
1 'polypeptide(L)'
;MTELNKIFMKISAKQGSKNAKFALEIQKEENKEKLTNLVEFIVFNLQAESNRLSSCTLGQIKTNEIGSHIVLIIEEHLNKVLYLLEIEKEEGPYLKDFLYELIKIYKEKIEIDNSTKYIIQRFSDLNLVHDFHLIISDLCDFDLSMKNRILTYLTLLNITRRIERRLFLPSARKKISDVLENKIFKK
;
A
#
# COMPACT_ATOMS: atom_id res chain seq x y z
N MET A 1 -5.11 -7.25 19.92
CA MET A 1 -3.91 -6.67 20.56
C MET A 1 -4.39 -5.50 21.43
N THR A 2 -4.48 -5.71 22.74
CA THR A 2 -5.21 -4.83 23.67
C THR A 2 -4.35 -3.63 24.10
N GLU A 3 -4.98 -2.50 24.43
CA GLU A 3 -4.31 -1.27 24.93
C GLU A 3 -3.35 -1.52 26.11
N LEU A 4 -3.62 -2.56 26.90
CA LEU A 4 -2.73 -3.04 27.96
C LEU A 4 -1.31 -3.34 27.46
N ASN A 5 -1.15 -3.92 26.26
CA ASN A 5 0.18 -4.22 25.71
C ASN A 5 0.94 -2.94 25.39
N LYS A 6 0.26 -1.89 24.88
CA LYS A 6 0.89 -0.58 24.63
C LYS A 6 1.33 0.10 25.92
N ILE A 7 0.55 -0.06 26.99
CA ILE A 7 0.87 0.47 28.33
C ILE A 7 2.05 -0.29 28.93
N PHE A 8 2.08 -1.63 28.83
CA PHE A 8 3.20 -2.44 29.29
C PHE A 8 4.51 -2.14 28.53
N MET A 9 4.45 -1.91 27.22
CA MET A 9 5.62 -1.48 26.44
C MET A 9 6.12 -0.10 26.86
N LYS A 10 5.22 0.87 27.11
CA LYS A 10 5.60 2.21 27.63
C LYS A 10 6.22 2.15 29.03
N ILE A 11 5.77 1.24 29.89
CA ILE A 11 6.33 1.04 31.23
C ILE A 11 7.70 0.35 31.16
N SER A 12 7.84 -0.69 30.32
CA SER A 12 9.09 -1.42 30.11
C SER A 12 10.21 -0.54 29.50
N ALA A 13 9.84 0.39 28.61
CA ALA A 13 10.77 1.36 28.04
C ALA A 13 11.46 2.28 29.07
N LYS A 14 10.88 2.43 30.27
CA LYS A 14 11.46 3.23 31.36
C LYS A 14 12.40 2.44 32.30
N GLN A 15 12.48 1.11 32.22
CA GLN A 15 13.24 0.30 33.19
C GLN A 15 14.24 -0.73 32.61
N GLY A 16 14.44 -0.87 31.30
CA GLY A 16 15.47 -1.79 30.77
C GLY A 16 15.88 -1.52 29.33
N SER A 17 17.00 -0.84 29.12
CA SER A 17 17.40 -0.27 27.82
C SER A 17 17.77 -1.28 26.72
N LYS A 18 17.97 -2.57 27.03
CA LYS A 18 18.24 -3.62 26.04
C LYS A 18 16.99 -4.38 25.62
N ASN A 19 16.16 -4.82 26.58
CA ASN A 19 14.97 -5.61 26.29
C ASN A 19 13.88 -4.77 25.59
N ALA A 20 13.74 -3.48 25.95
CA ALA A 20 12.81 -2.58 25.28
C ALA A 20 13.25 -2.29 23.83
N LYS A 21 14.56 -2.14 23.57
CA LYS A 21 15.08 -1.98 22.20
C LYS A 21 14.86 -3.23 21.37
N PHE A 22 15.13 -4.40 21.93
CA PHE A 22 14.90 -5.68 21.27
C PHE A 22 13.41 -5.90 20.92
N ALA A 23 12.50 -5.58 21.85
CA ALA A 23 11.06 -5.66 21.60
C ALA A 23 10.61 -4.70 20.49
N LEU A 24 11.18 -3.49 20.44
CA LEU A 24 10.91 -2.52 19.37
C LEU A 24 11.45 -3.02 18.02
N GLU A 25 12.63 -3.64 17.98
CA GLU A 25 13.18 -4.22 16.76
C GLU A 25 12.31 -5.37 16.23
N ILE A 26 11.85 -6.27 17.10
CA ILE A 26 10.90 -7.33 16.72
C ILE A 26 9.62 -6.72 16.13
N GLN A 27 9.03 -5.73 16.80
CA GLN A 27 7.82 -5.07 16.32
C GLN A 27 8.02 -4.41 14.95
N LYS A 28 9.19 -3.81 14.70
CA LYS A 28 9.54 -3.22 13.41
C LYS A 28 9.57 -4.27 12.30
N GLU A 29 10.24 -5.40 12.53
CA GLU A 29 10.31 -6.49 11.57
C GLU A 29 8.93 -7.12 11.31
N GLU A 30 8.13 -7.36 12.35
CA GLU A 30 6.74 -7.82 12.18
C GLU A 30 5.90 -6.85 11.34
N ASN A 31 6.08 -5.55 11.53
CA ASN A 31 5.35 -4.54 10.77
C ASN A 31 5.82 -4.44 9.31
N LYS A 32 7.11 -4.67 9.04
CA LYS A 32 7.62 -4.82 7.66
C LYS A 32 7.01 -6.04 6.99
N GLU A 33 6.96 -7.18 7.68
CA GLU A 33 6.33 -8.40 7.16
C GLU A 33 4.84 -8.18 6.87
N LYS A 34 4.10 -7.57 7.81
CA LYS A 34 2.69 -7.20 7.60
C LYS A 34 2.52 -6.29 6.39
N LEU A 35 3.39 -5.29 6.21
CA LEU A 35 3.36 -4.40 5.06
C LEU A 35 3.59 -5.19 3.76
N THR A 36 4.61 -6.04 3.71
CA THR A 36 4.92 -6.91 2.56
C THR A 36 3.72 -7.77 2.20
N ASN A 37 3.12 -8.47 3.17
CA ASN A 37 1.97 -9.33 2.96
C ASN A 37 0.75 -8.56 2.41
N LEU A 38 0.51 -7.34 2.89
CA LEU A 38 -0.57 -6.49 2.36
C LEU A 38 -0.31 -6.06 0.91
N VAL A 39 0.93 -5.70 0.58
CA VAL A 39 1.32 -5.33 -0.79
C VAL A 39 1.17 -6.54 -1.72
N GLU A 40 1.69 -7.70 -1.33
CA GLU A 40 1.59 -8.94 -2.09
C GLU A 40 0.13 -9.35 -2.33
N PHE A 41 -0.74 -9.18 -1.32
CA PHE A 41 -2.17 -9.43 -1.47
C PHE A 41 -2.81 -8.52 -2.52
N ILE A 42 -2.48 -7.22 -2.52
CA ILE A 42 -2.97 -6.28 -3.54
C ILE A 42 -2.50 -6.72 -4.93
N VAL A 43 -1.21 -7.02 -5.05
CA VAL A 43 -0.61 -7.48 -6.32
C VAL A 43 -1.27 -8.76 -6.82
N PHE A 44 -1.51 -9.73 -5.95
CA PHE A 44 -2.19 -10.98 -6.30
C PHE A 44 -3.60 -10.75 -6.85
N ASN A 45 -4.37 -9.85 -6.24
CA ASN A 45 -5.71 -9.52 -6.72
C ASN A 45 -5.66 -8.78 -8.07
N LEU A 46 -4.70 -7.88 -8.27
CA LEU A 46 -4.47 -7.22 -9.56
C LEU A 46 -4.08 -8.25 -10.63
N GLN A 47 -3.23 -9.23 -10.31
CA GLN A 47 -2.87 -10.31 -11.24
C GLN A 47 -4.08 -11.19 -11.60
N ALA A 48 -4.91 -11.55 -10.62
CA ALA A 48 -6.13 -12.31 -10.85
C ALA A 48 -7.08 -11.55 -11.80
N GLU A 49 -7.23 -10.24 -11.59
CA GLU A 49 -8.04 -9.38 -12.45
C GLU A 49 -7.43 -9.21 -13.85
N SER A 50 -6.10 -9.08 -13.95
CA SER A 50 -5.39 -9.06 -15.22
C SER A 50 -5.67 -10.33 -16.02
N ASN A 51 -5.52 -11.50 -15.39
CA ASN A 51 -5.76 -12.78 -16.05
C ASN A 51 -7.22 -12.90 -16.50
N ARG A 52 -8.17 -12.44 -15.67
CA ARG A 52 -9.59 -12.42 -16.02
C ARG A 52 -9.88 -11.55 -17.24
N LEU A 53 -9.24 -10.38 -17.34
CA LEU A 53 -9.40 -9.47 -18.48
C LEU A 53 -8.74 -10.01 -19.75
N SER A 54 -7.54 -10.60 -19.64
CA SER A 54 -6.80 -11.15 -20.79
C SER A 54 -7.39 -12.46 -21.33
N SER A 55 -8.06 -13.28 -20.51
CA SER A 55 -8.65 -14.56 -20.92
C SER A 55 -10.09 -14.45 -21.44
N CYS A 56 -10.66 -13.24 -21.50
CA CYS A 56 -12.04 -13.03 -21.90
C CYS A 56 -12.16 -12.96 -23.44
N THR A 57 -12.08 -14.12 -24.11
CA THR A 57 -12.36 -14.28 -25.56
C THR A 57 -13.86 -14.15 -25.90
N LEU A 58 -14.74 -14.08 -24.90
CA LEU A 58 -16.19 -13.89 -25.06
C LEU A 58 -16.61 -12.62 -24.34
N GLY A 59 -16.80 -11.55 -25.13
CA GLY A 59 -17.24 -10.26 -24.65
C GLY A 59 -18.54 -10.32 -23.82
N GLN A 60 -18.59 -9.42 -22.85
CA GLN A 60 -19.80 -8.77 -22.32
C GLN A 60 -20.66 -9.47 -21.26
N ILE A 61 -20.47 -10.74 -20.91
CA ILE A 61 -21.40 -11.39 -19.97
C ILE A 61 -20.74 -11.64 -18.60
N LYS A 62 -21.01 -10.69 -17.67
CA LYS A 62 -20.81 -10.72 -16.20
C LYS A 62 -19.53 -10.14 -15.58
N THR A 63 -19.06 -8.95 -15.98
CA THR A 63 -17.80 -8.42 -15.45
C THR A 63 -17.89 -7.16 -14.58
N ASN A 64 -19.05 -6.49 -14.49
CA ASN A 64 -19.18 -5.31 -13.62
C ASN A 64 -19.23 -5.66 -12.13
N GLU A 65 -19.97 -6.70 -11.72
CA GLU A 65 -20.07 -7.07 -10.29
C GLU A 65 -18.75 -7.63 -9.75
N ILE A 66 -18.12 -8.56 -10.47
CA ILE A 66 -16.84 -9.18 -10.08
C ILE A 66 -15.72 -8.13 -10.08
N GLY A 67 -15.62 -7.31 -11.13
CA GLY A 67 -14.65 -6.21 -11.18
C GLY A 67 -14.85 -5.19 -10.05
N SER A 68 -16.11 -4.84 -9.74
CA SER A 68 -16.42 -3.95 -8.61
C SER A 68 -16.03 -4.56 -7.26
N HIS A 69 -16.19 -5.86 -7.08
CA HIS A 69 -15.78 -6.54 -5.84
C HIS A 69 -14.25 -6.53 -5.67
N ILE A 70 -13.50 -6.77 -6.75
CA ILE A 70 -12.03 -6.72 -6.70
C ILE A 70 -11.54 -5.30 -6.41
N VAL A 71 -12.17 -4.28 -7.00
CA VAL A 71 -11.89 -2.87 -6.67
C VAL A 71 -12.09 -2.59 -5.19
N LEU A 72 -13.20 -3.04 -4.60
CA LEU A 72 -13.48 -2.87 -3.17
C LEU A 72 -12.43 -3.57 -2.29
N ILE A 73 -12.05 -4.80 -2.64
CA ILE A 73 -11.02 -5.57 -1.93
C ILE A 73 -9.67 -4.85 -1.97
N ILE A 74 -9.26 -4.35 -3.15
CA ILE A 74 -7.99 -3.64 -3.32
C ILE A 74 -8.00 -2.33 -2.53
N GLU A 75 -9.08 -1.54 -2.60
CA GLU A 75 -9.22 -0.30 -1.84
C GLU A 75 -9.19 -0.54 -0.32
N GLU A 76 -9.83 -1.60 0.16
CA GLU A 76 -9.75 -1.99 1.58
C GLU A 76 -8.31 -2.26 2.02
N HIS A 77 -7.55 -3.04 1.23
CA HIS A 77 -6.17 -3.40 1.57
C HIS A 77 -5.21 -2.21 1.42
N LEU A 78 -5.43 -1.34 0.43
CA LEU A 78 -4.72 -0.06 0.33
C LEU A 78 -4.97 0.79 1.57
N ASN A 79 -6.20 0.85 2.08
CA ASN A 79 -6.51 1.58 3.31
C ASN A 79 -5.82 0.97 4.55
N LYS A 80 -5.72 -0.37 4.64
CA LYS A 80 -4.95 -1.04 5.71
C LYS A 80 -3.46 -0.69 5.66
N VAL A 81 -2.86 -0.67 4.46
CA VAL A 81 -1.47 -0.24 4.26
C VAL A 81 -1.28 1.21 4.71
N LEU A 82 -2.15 2.11 4.27
CA LEU A 82 -2.08 3.53 4.63
C LEU A 82 -2.24 3.73 6.14
N TYR A 83 -3.16 3.01 6.77
CA TYR A 83 -3.34 3.04 8.23
C TYR A 83 -2.10 2.57 8.98
N LEU A 84 -1.48 1.47 8.55
CA LEU A 84 -0.23 0.96 9.15
C LEU A 84 0.89 2.01 9.09
N LEU A 85 1.03 2.69 7.95
CA LEU A 85 2.01 3.75 7.73
C LEU A 85 1.66 5.05 8.48
N GLU A 86 0.38 5.32 8.72
CA GLU A 86 -0.06 6.46 9.51
C GLU A 86 0.18 6.30 11.02
N ILE A 87 -0.01 5.08 11.57
CA ILE A 87 0.32 4.79 12.97
C ILE A 87 1.83 4.90 13.20
N GLU A 88 2.63 4.46 12.24
CA GLU A 88 4.09 4.43 12.37
C GLU A 88 4.72 5.81 12.55
N LYS A 89 4.07 6.87 12.05
CA LYS A 89 4.53 8.26 12.25
C LYS A 89 4.79 8.66 13.70
N GLU A 90 4.15 8.00 14.66
CA GLU A 90 4.38 8.26 16.08
C GLU A 90 5.69 7.63 16.59
N GLU A 91 6.23 6.64 15.87
CA GLU A 91 7.38 5.81 16.25
C GLU A 91 8.63 5.99 15.35
N GLY A 92 8.50 6.63 14.17
CA GLY A 92 9.59 6.92 13.21
C GLY A 92 9.09 7.05 11.77
N PRO A 93 9.97 7.08 10.75
CA PRO A 93 9.60 6.86 9.35
C PRO A 93 10.13 5.53 8.76
N TYR A 94 10.34 4.50 9.57
CA TYR A 94 11.01 3.25 9.17
C TYR A 94 10.23 2.43 8.14
N LEU A 95 8.89 2.39 8.21
CA LEU A 95 8.10 1.67 7.21
C LEU A 95 8.05 2.42 5.89
N LYS A 96 8.08 3.76 5.95
CA LYS A 96 8.18 4.59 4.76
C LYS A 96 9.53 4.39 4.07
N ASP A 97 10.62 4.35 4.82
CA ASP A 97 11.96 4.08 4.29
C ASP A 97 12.03 2.67 3.66
N PHE A 98 11.49 1.67 4.34
CA PHE A 98 11.39 0.31 3.82
C PHE A 98 10.57 0.25 2.52
N LEU A 99 9.49 1.04 2.41
CA LEU A 99 8.69 1.09 1.19
C LEU A 99 9.47 1.71 0.01
N TYR A 100 10.28 2.74 0.22
CA TYR A 100 11.17 3.27 -0.82
C TYR A 100 12.27 2.28 -1.20
N GLU A 101 12.79 1.51 -0.25
CA GLU A 101 13.73 0.43 -0.52
C GLU A 101 13.11 -0.62 -1.44
N LEU A 102 11.88 -1.06 -1.16
CA LEU A 102 11.15 -1.99 -2.03
C LEU A 102 10.95 -1.41 -3.43
N ILE A 103 10.58 -0.13 -3.56
CA ILE A 103 10.45 0.54 -4.86
C ILE A 103 11.75 0.47 -5.65
N LYS A 104 12.88 0.75 -5.00
CA LYS A 104 14.20 0.69 -5.62
C LYS A 104 14.52 -0.72 -6.11
N ILE A 105 14.32 -1.73 -5.25
CA ILE A 105 14.56 -3.15 -5.58
C ILE A 105 13.71 -3.58 -6.79
N TYR A 106 12.42 -3.24 -6.81
CA TYR A 106 11.56 -3.63 -7.92
C TYR A 106 11.88 -2.86 -9.20
N LYS A 107 12.27 -1.58 -9.10
CA LYS A 107 12.75 -0.80 -10.25
C LYS A 107 13.99 -1.41 -10.88
N GLU A 108 14.94 -1.89 -10.08
CA GLU A 108 16.16 -2.54 -10.55
C GLU A 108 15.89 -3.90 -11.22
N LYS A 109 14.84 -4.61 -10.79
CA LYS A 109 14.42 -5.90 -11.37
C LYS A 109 13.65 -5.76 -12.69
N ILE A 110 13.20 -4.55 -13.04
CA ILE A 110 12.49 -4.31 -14.29
C ILE A 110 13.53 -4.06 -15.39
N GLU A 111 13.48 -4.86 -16.46
CA GLU A 111 14.35 -4.66 -17.62
C GLU A 111 13.97 -3.35 -18.31
N ILE A 112 14.97 -2.52 -18.59
CA ILE A 112 14.75 -1.16 -19.07
C ILE A 112 14.93 -1.12 -20.59
N ASP A 113 13.91 -1.57 -21.31
CA ASP A 113 13.75 -1.30 -22.74
C ASP A 113 12.85 -0.05 -22.96
N ASN A 114 12.67 0.34 -24.22
CA ASN A 114 11.86 1.53 -24.55
C ASN A 114 10.38 1.34 -24.18
N SER A 115 9.85 0.14 -24.34
CA SER A 115 8.46 -0.22 -24.02
C SER A 115 8.18 -0.10 -22.52
N THR A 116 9.08 -0.61 -21.70
CA THR A 116 8.95 -0.61 -20.23
C THR A 116 9.15 0.79 -19.65
N LYS A 117 10.08 1.57 -20.20
CA LYS A 117 10.23 3.00 -19.87
C LYS A 117 8.95 3.78 -20.15
N TYR A 118 8.36 3.58 -21.33
CA TYR A 118 7.11 4.23 -21.72
C TYR A 118 5.97 3.87 -20.75
N ILE A 119 5.82 2.59 -20.41
CA ILE A 119 4.81 2.11 -19.46
C ILE A 119 4.99 2.74 -18.07
N ILE A 120 6.21 2.73 -17.53
CA ILE A 120 6.51 3.32 -16.23
C ILE A 120 6.19 4.82 -16.22
N GLN A 121 6.54 5.54 -17.29
CA GLN A 121 6.28 6.96 -17.43
C GLN A 121 4.79 7.27 -17.65
N ARG A 122 4.09 6.49 -18.47
CA ARG A 122 2.66 6.66 -18.72
C ARG A 122 1.84 6.40 -17.46
N PHE A 123 2.23 5.39 -16.69
CA PHE A 123 1.53 4.97 -15.48
C PHE A 123 2.04 5.65 -14.22
N SER A 124 2.99 6.58 -14.36
CA SER A 124 3.46 7.39 -13.25
C SER A 124 2.40 8.32 -12.68
N ASP A 125 1.27 8.52 -13.36
CA ASP A 125 0.22 9.43 -12.89
C ASP A 125 -1.17 8.78 -12.75
N LEU A 126 -1.33 7.56 -13.26
CA LEU A 126 -2.60 6.84 -13.20
C LEU A 126 -2.98 6.40 -11.78
N ASN A 127 -4.29 6.34 -11.52
CA ASN A 127 -4.83 5.67 -10.36
C ASN A 127 -4.92 4.18 -10.65
N LEU A 128 -4.03 3.40 -10.02
CA LEU A 128 -3.91 1.96 -10.23
C LEU A 128 -5.22 1.19 -10.15
N VAL A 129 -6.18 1.63 -9.33
CA VAL A 129 -7.47 0.96 -9.13
C VAL A 129 -8.48 1.33 -10.21
N HIS A 130 -8.62 2.63 -10.50
CA HIS A 130 -9.64 3.10 -11.46
C HIS A 130 -9.20 2.95 -12.91
N ASP A 131 -7.90 3.12 -13.18
CA ASP A 131 -7.32 3.08 -14.53
C ASP A 131 -6.72 1.69 -14.85
N PHE A 132 -7.04 0.67 -14.05
CA PHE A 132 -6.41 -0.64 -14.12
C PHE A 132 -6.52 -1.30 -15.50
N HIS A 133 -7.68 -1.14 -16.16
CA HIS A 133 -7.92 -1.68 -17.50
C HIS A 133 -6.96 -1.11 -18.56
N LEU A 134 -6.57 0.17 -18.44
CA LEU A 134 -5.56 0.79 -19.32
C LEU A 134 -4.18 0.20 -19.07
N ILE A 135 -3.87 -0.09 -17.80
CA ILE A 135 -2.60 -0.70 -17.38
C ILE A 135 -2.49 -2.11 -17.97
N ILE A 136 -3.53 -2.93 -17.86
CA ILE A 136 -3.50 -4.31 -18.36
C ILE A 136 -3.40 -4.37 -19.88
N SER A 137 -4.08 -3.46 -20.60
CA SER A 137 -3.99 -3.42 -22.06
C SER A 137 -2.56 -3.23 -22.57
N ASP A 138 -1.78 -2.33 -21.95
CA ASP A 138 -0.39 -2.09 -22.35
C ASP A 138 0.57 -3.17 -21.83
N LEU A 139 0.19 -3.90 -20.78
CA LEU A 139 1.00 -4.99 -20.24
C LEU A 139 0.85 -6.28 -21.06
N CYS A 140 -0.12 -6.40 -21.97
CA CYS A 140 -0.42 -7.64 -22.71
C CYS A 140 0.81 -8.32 -23.32
N ASP A 141 1.73 -7.55 -23.90
CA ASP A 141 2.90 -8.04 -24.63
C ASP A 141 4.04 -8.54 -23.75
N PHE A 142 3.96 -8.33 -22.44
CA PHE A 142 4.99 -8.76 -21.48
C PHE A 142 4.77 -10.20 -21.02
N ASP A 143 5.86 -10.90 -20.71
CA ASP A 143 5.77 -12.18 -20.02
C ASP A 143 5.22 -12.01 -18.58
N LEU A 144 4.76 -13.10 -17.98
CA LEU A 144 4.16 -13.09 -16.64
C LEU A 144 5.10 -12.58 -15.55
N SER A 145 6.40 -12.88 -15.64
CA SER A 145 7.41 -12.44 -14.67
C SER A 145 7.56 -10.92 -14.72
N MET A 146 7.65 -10.35 -15.92
CA MET A 146 7.77 -8.90 -16.12
C MET A 146 6.48 -8.17 -15.75
N LYS A 147 5.31 -8.71 -16.14
CA LYS A 147 3.99 -8.20 -15.70
C LYS A 147 3.94 -8.07 -14.18
N ASN A 148 4.35 -9.12 -13.47
CA ASN A 148 4.33 -9.14 -12.01
C ASN A 148 5.27 -8.08 -11.41
N ARG A 149 6.49 -7.95 -11.93
CA ARG A 149 7.43 -6.91 -11.47
C ARG A 149 6.89 -5.50 -11.68
N ILE A 150 6.31 -5.23 -12.85
CA ILE A 150 5.71 -3.92 -13.16
C ILE A 150 4.50 -3.65 -12.26
N LEU A 151 3.58 -4.62 -12.10
CA LEU A 151 2.41 -4.46 -11.24
C LEU A 151 2.80 -4.21 -9.77
N THR A 152 3.79 -4.93 -9.23
CA THR A 152 4.29 -4.67 -7.88
C THR A 152 4.89 -3.28 -7.76
N TYR A 153 5.71 -2.87 -8.72
CA TYR A 153 6.31 -1.54 -8.74
C TYR A 153 5.24 -0.42 -8.79
N LEU A 154 4.23 -0.55 -9.67
CA LEU A 154 3.14 0.41 -9.77
C LEU A 154 2.28 0.45 -8.50
N THR A 155 2.08 -0.69 -7.84
CA THR A 155 1.39 -0.78 -6.55
C THR A 155 2.11 0.01 -5.46
N LEU A 156 3.42 -0.22 -5.33
CA LEU A 156 4.26 0.49 -4.36
C LEU A 156 4.28 2.01 -4.64
N LEU A 157 4.38 2.42 -5.92
CA LEU A 157 4.28 3.82 -6.31
C LEU A 157 2.92 4.43 -5.96
N ASN A 158 1.81 3.72 -6.21
CA ASN A 158 0.47 4.21 -5.90
C ASN A 158 0.30 4.43 -4.38
N ILE A 159 0.77 3.48 -3.57
CA ILE A 159 0.79 3.61 -2.11
C ILE A 159 1.58 4.85 -1.68
N THR A 160 2.79 5.03 -2.21
CA THR A 160 3.66 6.18 -1.88
C THR A 160 2.98 7.51 -2.18
N ARG A 161 2.37 7.65 -3.37
CA ARG A 161 1.65 8.87 -3.74
C ARG A 161 0.44 9.13 -2.86
N ARG A 162 -0.33 8.08 -2.53
CA ARG A 162 -1.48 8.20 -1.63
C ARG A 162 -1.05 8.69 -0.25
N ILE A 163 0.09 8.21 0.26
CA ILE A 163 0.71 8.72 1.48
C ILE A 163 1.05 10.19 1.29
N GLU A 164 1.87 10.55 0.31
CA GLU A 164 2.30 11.94 0.06
C GLU A 164 1.13 12.91 -0.04
N ARG A 165 0.04 12.55 -0.73
CA ARG A 165 -1.19 13.35 -0.81
C ARG A 165 -1.92 13.46 0.53
N ARG A 166 -2.02 12.38 1.31
CA ARG A 166 -2.60 12.41 2.67
C ARG A 166 -1.74 13.21 3.65
N LEU A 167 -0.42 13.19 3.49
CA LEU A 167 0.54 14.00 4.24
C LEU A 167 0.42 15.50 3.89
N PHE A 168 0.10 15.80 2.63
CA PHE A 168 -0.11 17.15 2.11
C PHE A 168 -1.48 17.75 2.44
N LEU A 169 -2.33 17.08 3.23
CA LEU A 169 -3.58 17.64 3.76
C LEU A 169 -3.38 18.14 5.22
N PRO A 170 -2.76 19.31 5.44
CA PRO A 170 -2.52 19.86 6.77
C PRO A 170 -3.80 20.35 7.50
N SER A 171 -4.99 20.28 6.89
CA SER A 171 -6.20 20.93 7.42
C SER A 171 -7.36 20.00 7.81
N ALA A 172 -7.34 18.72 7.44
CA ALA A 172 -8.42 17.78 7.81
C ALA A 172 -8.22 17.19 9.23
N ARG A 173 -6.97 17.00 9.67
CA ARG A 173 -6.67 16.50 11.04
C ARG A 173 -7.04 17.51 12.13
N LYS A 174 -6.82 18.81 11.89
CA LYS A 174 -7.24 19.87 12.84
C LYS A 174 -8.76 19.91 13.01
N LYS A 175 -9.52 19.90 11.90
CA LYS A 175 -11.00 19.91 11.97
C LYS A 175 -11.59 18.68 12.66
N ILE A 176 -11.01 17.50 12.54
CA ILE A 176 -11.55 16.29 13.19
C ILE A 176 -11.20 16.26 14.68
N SER A 177 -9.98 16.65 15.07
CA SER A 177 -9.57 16.81 16.48
C SER A 177 -10.39 17.91 17.17
N ASP A 178 -10.56 19.07 16.53
CA ASP A 178 -11.35 20.18 17.06
C ASP A 178 -12.85 19.81 17.21
N VAL A 179 -13.39 18.98 16.30
CA VAL A 179 -14.79 18.53 16.38
C VAL A 179 -15.01 17.43 17.43
N LEU A 180 -14.01 16.58 17.67
CA LEU A 180 -14.08 15.54 18.71
C LEU A 180 -13.84 16.12 20.11
N GLU A 181 -12.90 17.06 20.27
CA GLU A 181 -12.65 17.75 21.54
C GLU A 181 -13.85 18.64 21.93
N ASN A 182 -14.46 19.36 20.98
CA ASN A 182 -15.65 20.17 21.28
C ASN A 182 -16.93 19.36 21.57
N LYS A 183 -16.98 18.07 21.20
CA LYS A 183 -18.11 17.17 21.52
C LYS A 183 -17.94 16.42 22.84
N ILE A 184 -16.69 16.17 23.26
CA ILE A 184 -16.39 15.43 24.50
C ILE A 184 -16.42 16.37 25.72
N PHE A 185 -16.07 17.64 25.56
CA PHE A 185 -16.07 18.64 26.66
C PHE A 185 -17.34 19.50 26.75
N LYS A 186 -18.37 19.22 25.95
CA LYS A 186 -19.73 19.75 26.15
C LYS A 186 -20.68 18.64 26.57
N LYS A 187 -20.57 18.20 27.82
CA LYS A 187 -21.68 17.68 28.63
C LYS A 187 -21.35 17.86 30.10
#